data_AF-A0A1Y5HQT6-F1
#
_entry.id   AF-A0A1Y5HQT6-F1
#
_cell.length_a   1.000
_cell.length_b   1.000
_cell.length_c   1.000
_cell.angle_alpha   90.00
_cell.angle_beta   90.00
_cell.angle_gamma   90.00
#
_symmetry.space_group_name_H-M   'P 1'
#
loop_
_entity.id
_entity.type
_entity.pdbx_description
1 polymer ?
#
loop_
_entity_poly.entity_id
_entity_poly.type
_entity_poly.pdbx_seq_one_letter_code
_entity_poly.pdbx_strand_id
1 'polypeptide(L)'
;ADKIASGPHWNLLQKGLDVEVEGQNLRSSDYTFVAHAPRKVIIGGDNDSPQLLAPFCEGLDVLVHEATYSQQMSDKIGPAPQHCSAKALAEFAQQQQLGNLIMTHFSPRYQYPPSKGLLITELEDEAKSYYSGQLHLANDFDNFRLTSNGELKLLIPSS
;
A
#
# COMPACT_ATOMS: atom_id res chain seq x y z
N ALA A 1 -15.28 36.71 2.05
CA ALA A 1 -15.32 36.00 0.75
C ALA A 1 -15.33 37.06 -0.34
N ASP A 2 -14.45 36.96 -1.33
CA ASP A 2 -14.04 38.06 -2.22
C ASP A 2 -15.09 38.49 -3.27
N LYS A 3 -16.34 38.03 -3.15
CA LYS A 3 -17.47 38.38 -4.03
C LYS A 3 -17.24 38.12 -5.54
N ILE A 4 -16.32 37.22 -5.88
CA ILE A 4 -16.04 36.79 -7.26
C ILE A 4 -17.19 35.88 -7.74
N ALA A 5 -17.81 36.22 -8.86
CA ALA A 5 -18.89 35.43 -9.44
C ALA A 5 -18.38 34.08 -9.99
N SER A 6 -19.22 33.04 -10.03
CA SER A 6 -18.85 31.77 -10.66
C SER A 6 -18.72 31.93 -12.18
N GLY A 7 -17.57 31.56 -12.75
CA GLY A 7 -17.35 31.55 -14.20
C GLY A 7 -16.16 30.69 -14.67
N PRO A 8 -15.81 30.74 -15.98
CA PRO A 8 -14.75 29.92 -16.59
C PRO A 8 -13.36 30.12 -15.96
N HIS A 9 -13.12 31.27 -15.34
CA HIS A 9 -11.89 31.61 -14.64
C HIS A 9 -11.57 30.64 -13.48
N TRP A 10 -12.58 30.00 -12.86
CA TRP A 10 -12.34 28.97 -11.84
C TRP A 10 -11.61 27.75 -12.39
N ASN A 11 -11.92 27.33 -13.61
CA ASN A 11 -11.24 26.20 -14.25
C ASN A 11 -9.76 26.52 -14.53
N LEU A 12 -9.48 27.77 -14.90
CA LEU A 12 -8.12 28.26 -15.13
C LEU A 12 -7.33 28.32 -13.81
N LEU A 13 -7.92 28.86 -12.75
CA LEU A 13 -7.34 28.84 -11.40
C LEU A 13 -7.05 27.40 -10.97
N GLN A 14 -7.99 26.47 -11.13
CA GLN A 14 -7.80 25.04 -10.82
C GLN A 14 -6.68 24.37 -11.62
N LYS A 15 -6.33 24.89 -12.80
CA LYS A 15 -5.21 24.41 -13.63
C LYS A 15 -3.87 25.01 -13.25
N GLY A 16 -3.80 25.82 -12.19
CA GLY A 16 -2.57 26.49 -11.79
C GLY A 16 -2.34 27.84 -12.49
N LEU A 17 -3.32 28.39 -13.20
CA LEU A 17 -3.16 29.61 -13.97
C LEU A 17 -3.74 30.82 -13.23
N ASP A 18 -2.95 31.89 -13.13
CA ASP A 18 -3.42 33.18 -12.66
C ASP A 18 -4.32 33.84 -13.71
N VAL A 19 -5.38 34.52 -13.27
CA VAL A 19 -6.41 35.08 -14.16
C VAL A 19 -6.85 36.46 -13.71
N GLU A 20 -7.13 37.33 -14.67
CA GLU A 20 -7.73 38.63 -14.41
C GLU A 20 -9.26 38.55 -14.54
N VAL A 21 -9.99 38.97 -13.51
CA VAL A 21 -11.46 38.99 -13.46
C VAL A 21 -11.89 40.34 -12.93
N GLU A 22 -12.67 41.09 -13.71
CA GLU A 22 -13.22 42.40 -13.30
C GLU A 22 -12.16 43.42 -12.82
N GLY A 23 -10.95 43.36 -13.40
CA GLY A 23 -9.83 44.24 -13.03
C GLY A 23 -9.05 43.78 -11.79
N GLN A 24 -9.40 42.63 -11.21
CA GLN A 24 -8.66 41.98 -10.13
C GLN A 24 -7.82 40.83 -10.70
N ASN A 25 -6.54 40.78 -10.35
CA ASN A 25 -5.67 39.64 -10.67
C ASN A 25 -5.77 38.59 -9.56
N LEU A 26 -6.28 37.42 -9.91
CA LEU A 26 -6.48 36.29 -9.02
C LEU A 26 -5.33 35.30 -9.22
N ARG A 27 -4.59 35.03 -8.13
CA ARG A 27 -3.53 34.02 -8.14
C ARG A 27 -4.11 32.64 -7.87
N SER A 28 -3.76 31.67 -8.70
CA SER A 28 -4.20 30.29 -8.51
C SER A 28 -3.84 29.75 -7.12
N SER A 29 -2.69 30.13 -6.57
CA SER A 29 -2.22 29.72 -5.24
C SER A 29 -3.15 30.12 -4.09
N ASP A 30 -3.91 31.20 -4.26
CA ASP A 30 -4.74 31.77 -3.20
C ASP A 30 -6.15 31.13 -3.19
N TYR A 31 -6.51 30.49 -4.31
CA TYR A 31 -7.84 29.90 -4.54
C TYR A 31 -7.81 28.38 -4.74
N THR A 32 -6.62 27.78 -4.79
CA THR A 32 -6.45 26.35 -4.98
C THR A 32 -5.49 25.78 -3.97
N PHE A 33 -5.79 24.57 -3.52
CA PHE A 33 -4.92 23.77 -2.67
C PHE A 33 -4.61 22.49 -3.43
N VAL A 34 -3.38 21.98 -3.31
CA VAL A 34 -3.03 20.67 -3.86
C VAL A 34 -3.95 19.65 -3.21
N ALA A 35 -4.82 19.06 -4.02
CA ALA A 35 -6.01 18.37 -3.53
C ALA A 35 -5.64 17.27 -2.53
N HIS A 36 -4.59 16.47 -2.78
CA HIS A 36 -3.89 15.60 -1.83
C HIS A 36 -2.55 15.16 -2.47
N ALA A 37 -1.59 14.67 -1.69
CA ALA A 37 -0.39 14.02 -2.26
C ALA A 37 -0.82 12.82 -3.13
N PRO A 38 -0.15 12.57 -4.27
CA PRO A 38 -0.46 11.41 -5.10
C PRO A 38 -0.20 10.13 -4.31
N ARG A 39 -1.10 9.15 -4.47
CA ARG A 39 -0.96 7.84 -3.82
C ARG A 39 -0.15 6.90 -4.70
N LYS A 40 0.77 6.16 -4.09
CA LYS A 40 1.65 5.20 -4.75
C LYS A 40 1.43 3.82 -4.15
N VAL A 41 1.08 2.86 -5.01
CA VAL A 41 0.86 1.47 -4.64
C VAL A 41 1.66 0.59 -5.58
N ILE A 42 2.31 -0.45 -5.05
CA ILE A 42 2.98 -1.48 -5.83
C ILE A 42 2.27 -2.81 -5.58
N ILE A 43 1.96 -3.52 -6.67
CA ILE A 43 1.53 -4.91 -6.66
C ILE A 43 2.71 -5.71 -7.21
N GLY A 44 3.43 -6.40 -6.32
CA GLY A 44 4.69 -7.08 -6.64
C GLY A 44 4.54 -8.33 -7.50
N GLY A 45 3.36 -8.97 -7.48
CA GLY A 45 3.16 -10.28 -8.11
C GLY A 45 4.04 -11.36 -7.49
N ASP A 46 4.23 -12.45 -8.22
CA ASP A 46 5.07 -13.57 -7.79
C ASP A 46 6.54 -13.27 -8.11
N ASN A 47 7.37 -13.13 -7.07
CA ASN A 47 8.81 -13.02 -7.15
C ASN A 47 9.45 -13.37 -5.79
N ASP A 48 10.66 -13.93 -5.82
CA ASP A 48 11.46 -14.26 -4.63
C ASP A 48 12.37 -13.12 -4.13
N SER A 49 12.44 -12.03 -4.89
CA SER A 49 13.46 -10.98 -4.77
C SER A 49 12.82 -9.60 -4.61
N PRO A 50 12.18 -9.31 -3.45
CA PRO A 50 11.49 -8.03 -3.23
C PRO A 50 12.43 -6.82 -3.35
N GLN A 51 13.75 -7.01 -3.24
CA GLN A 51 14.77 -5.98 -3.41
C GLN A 51 14.75 -5.33 -4.80
N LEU A 52 14.23 -6.01 -5.83
CA LEU A 52 14.04 -5.42 -7.16
C LEU A 52 13.06 -4.24 -7.14
N LEU A 53 12.22 -4.14 -6.11
CA LEU A 53 11.25 -3.06 -5.92
C LEU A 53 11.85 -1.85 -5.20
N ALA A 54 13.04 -1.97 -4.59
CA ALA A 54 13.65 -0.91 -3.78
C ALA A 54 13.74 0.47 -4.48
N PRO A 55 14.11 0.57 -5.77
CA PRO A 55 14.16 1.87 -6.47
C PRO A 55 12.80 2.57 -6.56
N PHE A 56 11.71 1.83 -6.35
CA PHE A 56 10.34 2.32 -6.44
C PHE A 56 9.69 2.50 -5.06
N CYS A 57 10.38 2.22 -3.95
CA CYS A 57 9.81 2.33 -2.61
C CYS A 57 9.73 3.75 -2.06
N GLU A 58 10.46 4.72 -2.63
CA GLU A 58 10.37 6.11 -2.19
C GLU A 58 8.94 6.65 -2.34
N GLY A 59 8.37 7.14 -1.24
CA GLY A 59 6.99 7.64 -1.18
C GLY A 59 5.92 6.57 -1.43
N LEU A 60 6.23 5.29 -1.23
CA LEU A 60 5.28 4.19 -1.39
C LEU A 60 4.29 4.15 -0.22
N ASP A 61 2.99 4.22 -0.51
CA ASP A 61 1.96 4.11 0.53
C ASP A 61 1.69 2.66 0.89
N VAL A 62 1.58 1.78 -0.11
CA VAL A 62 1.21 0.37 0.09
C VAL A 62 2.01 -0.55 -0.81
N LEU A 63 2.58 -1.60 -0.22
CA LEU A 63 3.12 -2.75 -0.96
C LEU A 63 2.19 -3.95 -0.80
N VAL A 64 1.74 -4.51 -1.93
CA VAL A 64 1.06 -5.82 -1.99
C VAL A 64 2.05 -6.82 -2.57
N HIS A 65 2.36 -7.90 -1.86
CA HIS A 65 3.39 -8.85 -2.31
C HIS A 65 3.09 -10.29 -1.86
N GLU A 66 3.60 -11.25 -2.63
CA GLU A 66 3.55 -12.66 -2.22
C GLU A 66 4.35 -12.91 -0.94
N ALA A 67 3.82 -13.80 -0.10
CA ALA A 67 4.50 -14.36 1.07
C ALA A 67 4.13 -15.84 1.19
N THR A 68 4.56 -16.64 0.20
CA THR A 68 4.06 -18.00 0.00
C THR A 68 4.37 -18.94 1.17
N TYR A 69 5.50 -18.75 1.86
CA TYR A 69 6.01 -19.62 2.92
C TYR A 69 6.57 -18.86 4.11
N SER A 70 6.68 -19.54 5.26
CA SER A 70 7.57 -19.09 6.34
C SER A 70 9.03 -19.31 5.95
N GLN A 71 9.96 -18.60 6.59
CA GLN A 71 11.38 -18.81 6.30
C GLN A 71 11.80 -20.25 6.57
N GLN A 72 11.35 -20.83 7.69
CA GLN A 72 11.65 -22.22 8.03
C GLN A 72 11.17 -23.21 6.96
N MET A 73 10.02 -22.95 6.33
CA MET A 73 9.52 -23.78 5.25
C MET A 73 10.31 -23.56 3.95
N SER A 74 10.62 -22.31 3.62
CA SER A 74 11.47 -21.98 2.47
C SER A 74 12.82 -22.70 2.55
N ASP A 75 13.49 -22.65 3.70
CA ASP A 75 14.77 -23.32 3.94
C ASP A 75 14.68 -24.85 3.76
N LYS A 76 13.54 -25.47 4.09
CA LYS A 76 13.30 -26.91 3.91
C LYS A 76 13.05 -27.31 2.47
N ILE A 77 12.33 -26.49 1.70
CA ILE A 77 12.02 -26.79 0.29
C ILE A 77 13.26 -26.55 -0.59
N GLY A 78 14.19 -25.70 -0.14
CA GLY A 78 15.41 -25.36 -0.85
C GLY A 78 15.16 -24.32 -1.95
N PRO A 79 16.18 -23.99 -2.78
CA PRO A 79 16.13 -22.85 -3.71
C PRO A 79 15.31 -23.09 -4.98
N ALA A 80 14.64 -24.24 -5.10
CA ALA A 80 13.90 -24.60 -6.31
C ALA A 80 12.60 -23.79 -6.51
N PRO A 81 11.79 -23.49 -5.47
CA PRO A 81 10.68 -22.56 -5.58
C PRO A 81 11.18 -21.11 -5.48
N GLN A 82 10.89 -20.30 -6.49
CA GLN A 82 11.18 -18.87 -6.53
C GLN A 82 10.03 -18.07 -5.91
N HIS A 83 9.78 -18.30 -4.62
CA HIS A 83 8.75 -17.58 -3.86
C HIS A 83 9.33 -16.86 -2.65
N CYS A 84 8.73 -15.72 -2.30
CA CYS A 84 9.16 -14.92 -1.17
C CYS A 84 8.68 -15.53 0.15
N SER A 85 9.53 -15.51 1.17
CA SER A 85 9.14 -15.87 2.54
C SER A 85 8.54 -14.67 3.27
N ALA A 86 7.67 -14.92 4.24
CA ALA A 86 7.08 -13.87 5.08
C ALA A 86 8.16 -13.05 5.81
N LYS A 87 9.19 -13.71 6.35
CA LYS A 87 10.37 -13.04 6.92
C LYS A 87 11.07 -12.11 5.91
N ALA A 88 11.46 -12.62 4.73
CA ALA A 88 12.24 -11.85 3.77
C ALA A 88 11.47 -10.61 3.28
N LEU A 89 10.16 -10.76 3.06
CA LEU A 89 9.29 -9.65 2.71
C LEU A 89 9.17 -8.63 3.85
N ALA A 90 9.02 -9.09 5.10
CA ALA A 90 8.92 -8.22 6.27
C ALA A 90 10.20 -7.43 6.52
N GLU A 91 11.37 -8.08 6.43
CA GLU A 91 12.68 -7.40 6.54
C GLU A 91 12.86 -6.36 5.43
N PHE A 92 12.46 -6.67 4.20
CA PHE A 92 12.46 -5.71 3.10
C PHE A 92 11.56 -4.50 3.39
N ALA A 93 10.31 -4.74 3.80
CA ALA A 93 9.36 -3.68 4.11
C ALA A 93 9.87 -2.78 5.25
N GLN A 94 10.49 -3.37 6.27
CA GLN A 94 11.11 -2.66 7.37
C GLN A 94 12.30 -1.82 6.91
N GLN A 95 13.18 -2.38 6.08
CA GLN A 95 14.35 -1.68 5.54
C GLN A 95 13.96 -0.48 4.68
N GLN A 96 12.90 -0.62 3.88
CA GLN A 96 12.37 0.46 3.04
C GLN A 96 11.43 1.42 3.81
N GLN A 97 11.25 1.21 5.12
CA GLN A 97 10.38 2.02 5.99
C GLN A 97 8.94 2.15 5.46
N LEU A 98 8.41 1.06 4.90
CA LEU A 98 7.06 1.06 4.35
C LEU A 98 6.04 1.22 5.47
N GLY A 99 5.02 2.04 5.23
CA GLY A 99 3.93 2.24 6.20
C GLY A 99 2.92 1.09 6.20
N ASN A 100 2.63 0.54 5.01
CA ASN A 100 1.59 -0.48 4.82
C ASN A 100 2.09 -1.64 3.96
N LEU A 101 1.92 -2.86 4.46
CA LEU A 101 2.23 -4.12 3.78
C LEU A 101 0.99 -5.01 3.76
N ILE A 102 0.61 -5.48 2.57
CA ILE A 102 -0.41 -6.52 2.37
C ILE A 102 0.30 -7.77 1.84
N MET A 103 0.28 -8.85 2.62
CA MET A 103 0.76 -10.16 2.18
C MET A 103 -0.36 -10.92 1.47
N THR A 104 -0.02 -11.63 0.40
CA THR A 104 -0.94 -12.46 -0.37
C THR A 104 -0.24 -13.70 -0.95
N HIS A 105 -0.92 -14.46 -1.80
CA HIS A 105 -0.40 -15.62 -2.53
C HIS A 105 0.19 -16.69 -1.59
N PHE A 106 -0.60 -17.08 -0.58
CA PHE A 106 -0.17 -18.04 0.43
C PHE A 106 -0.18 -19.48 -0.11
N SER A 107 0.76 -20.30 0.34
CA SER A 107 0.70 -21.74 0.05
C SER A 107 -0.57 -22.35 0.65
N PRO A 108 -1.29 -23.22 -0.09
CA PRO A 108 -2.48 -23.92 0.41
C PRO A 108 -2.20 -24.87 1.59
N ARG A 109 -0.93 -25.03 1.97
CA ARG A 109 -0.50 -25.76 3.17
C ARG A 109 -0.89 -25.03 4.46
N TYR A 110 -0.95 -23.70 4.42
CA TYR A 110 -1.37 -22.89 5.55
C TYR A 110 -2.89 -22.83 5.61
N GLN A 111 -3.45 -23.20 6.75
CA GLN A 111 -4.89 -23.26 6.98
C GLN A 111 -5.30 -22.22 8.01
N TYR A 112 -6.58 -21.85 8.00
CA TYR A 112 -7.14 -20.97 9.02
C TYR A 112 -7.50 -21.76 10.28
N PRO A 113 -7.38 -21.15 11.48
CA PRO A 113 -7.89 -21.76 12.70
C PRO A 113 -9.41 -22.04 12.63
N PRO A 114 -9.92 -23.09 13.30
CA PRO A 114 -9.18 -24.08 14.08
C PRO A 114 -8.75 -25.28 13.20
N SER A 115 -7.50 -25.28 12.74
CA SER A 115 -6.88 -26.43 12.08
C SER A 115 -5.75 -27.02 12.93
N LYS A 116 -5.39 -28.28 12.68
CA LYS A 116 -4.27 -29.00 13.30
C LYS A 116 -2.97 -28.93 12.46
N GLY A 117 -3.02 -28.34 11.28
CA GLY A 117 -1.89 -28.21 10.36
C GLY A 117 -1.09 -26.93 10.57
N LEU A 118 -0.32 -26.55 9.55
CA LEU A 118 0.31 -25.22 9.49
C LEU A 118 -0.78 -24.16 9.46
N LEU A 119 -0.62 -23.13 10.29
CA LEU A 119 -1.60 -22.06 10.41
C LEU A 119 -1.14 -20.81 9.67
N ILE A 120 -2.08 -20.10 9.04
CA ILE A 120 -1.78 -18.82 8.39
C ILE A 120 -1.19 -17.79 9.38
N THR A 121 -1.56 -17.89 10.66
CA THR A 121 -1.05 -17.04 11.74
C THR A 121 0.45 -17.20 11.93
N GLU A 122 1.04 -18.34 11.54
CA GLU A 122 2.51 -18.51 11.58
C GLU A 122 3.22 -17.53 10.64
N LEU A 123 2.64 -17.26 9.46
CA LEU A 123 3.19 -16.27 8.53
C LEU A 123 3.03 -14.85 9.07
N GLU A 124 1.88 -14.57 9.68
CA GLU A 124 1.60 -13.28 10.30
C GLU A 124 2.54 -12.98 11.47
N ASP A 125 2.72 -13.94 12.38
CA ASP A 125 3.58 -13.81 13.56
C ASP A 125 5.06 -13.70 13.15
N GLU A 126 5.48 -14.46 12.13
CA GLU A 126 6.83 -14.34 11.57
C GLU A 126 7.03 -12.92 11.01
N ALA A 127 6.14 -12.43 10.14
CA ALA A 127 6.26 -11.10 9.55
C ALA A 127 6.26 -9.98 10.61
N LYS A 128 5.36 -10.04 11.60
CA LYS A 128 5.30 -9.06 12.71
C LYS A 128 6.56 -9.02 13.56
N SER A 129 7.36 -10.09 13.57
CA SER A 129 8.63 -10.12 14.30
C SER A 129 9.73 -9.29 13.62
N TYR A 130 9.60 -8.97 12.33
CA TYR A 130 10.60 -8.25 11.54
C TYR A 130 10.09 -6.93 10.95
N TYR A 131 8.79 -6.67 10.98
CA TYR A 131 8.16 -5.48 10.43
C TYR A 131 7.21 -4.84 11.45
N SER A 132 7.42 -3.54 11.70
CA SER A 132 6.65 -2.76 12.70
C SER A 132 5.53 -1.90 12.11
N GLY A 133 5.38 -1.86 10.79
CA GLY A 133 4.33 -1.06 10.12
C GLY A 133 2.98 -1.78 10.12
N GLN A 134 2.01 -1.23 9.39
CA GLN A 134 0.69 -1.82 9.26
C GLN A 134 0.75 -3.04 8.35
N LEU A 135 0.44 -4.22 8.89
CA LEU A 135 0.44 -5.49 8.18
C LEU A 135 -0.99 -6.02 8.02
N HIS A 136 -1.33 -6.47 6.81
CA HIS A 136 -2.55 -7.20 6.52
C HIS A 136 -2.25 -8.49 5.76
N LEU A 137 -2.99 -9.55 6.08
CA LEU A 137 -3.05 -10.77 5.27
C LEU A 137 -4.30 -10.70 4.43
N ALA A 138 -4.16 -10.71 3.11
CA ALA A 138 -5.29 -10.63 2.20
C ALA A 138 -6.08 -11.94 2.15
N ASN A 139 -7.40 -11.85 2.26
CA ASN A 139 -8.34 -12.92 1.99
C ASN A 139 -9.06 -12.68 0.67
N ASP A 140 -9.64 -13.75 0.13
CA ASP A 140 -10.57 -13.64 -0.99
C ASP A 140 -11.68 -12.64 -0.63
N PHE A 141 -11.96 -11.72 -1.56
CA PHE A 141 -12.97 -10.67 -1.44
C PHE A 141 -12.66 -9.52 -0.44
N ASP A 142 -11.47 -9.48 0.16
CA ASP A 142 -11.06 -8.32 0.95
C ASP A 142 -11.04 -7.04 0.09
N ASN A 143 -11.53 -5.95 0.67
CA ASN A 143 -11.53 -4.63 0.06
C ASN A 143 -10.71 -3.68 0.92
N PHE A 144 -9.63 -3.13 0.40
CA PHE A 144 -8.79 -2.17 1.13
C PHE A 144 -9.04 -0.74 0.66
N ARG A 145 -9.06 0.21 1.60
CA ARG A 145 -9.16 1.65 1.34
C ARG A 145 -7.95 2.37 1.89
N LEU A 146 -7.16 2.97 1.00
CA LEU A 146 -6.13 3.94 1.35
C LEU A 146 -6.75 5.34 1.41
N THR A 147 -6.78 5.92 2.61
CA THR A 147 -7.28 7.28 2.84
C THR A 147 -6.29 8.34 2.33
N SER A 148 -6.73 9.59 2.24
CA SER A 148 -5.87 10.73 1.86
C SER A 148 -4.74 11.00 2.87
N ASN A 149 -4.82 10.45 4.08
CA ASN A 149 -3.81 10.60 5.13
C ASN A 149 -2.81 9.43 5.17
N GLY A 150 -2.83 8.53 4.17
CA GLY A 150 -1.93 7.38 4.11
C GLY A 150 -2.35 6.17 4.98
N GLU A 151 -3.49 6.28 5.69
CA GLU A 151 -4.03 5.18 6.50
C GLU A 151 -4.73 4.14 5.62
N LEU A 152 -4.30 2.88 5.70
CA LEU A 152 -4.91 1.75 5.01
C LEU A 152 -5.97 1.09 5.91
N LYS A 153 -7.17 0.83 5.38
CA LYS A 153 -8.26 0.18 6.13
C LYS A 153 -8.82 -0.99 5.35
N LEU A 154 -8.98 -2.13 6.03
CA LEU A 154 -9.84 -3.21 5.54
C LEU A 154 -11.31 -2.77 5.67
N LEU A 155 -12.04 -2.81 4.55
CA LEU A 155 -13.47 -2.55 4.50
C LEU A 155 -14.21 -3.85 4.80
N ILE A 156 -14.89 -3.87 5.93
CA ILE A 156 -15.82 -4.95 6.26
C ILE A 156 -17.12 -4.65 5.52
N PRO A 157 -17.67 -5.60 4.73
CA PRO A 157 -18.95 -5.40 4.07
C PRO A 157 -20.01 -5.03 5.11
N SER A 158 -20.76 -3.97 4.87
CA SER A 158 -21.97 -3.69 5.66
C SER A 158 -22.96 -4.82 5.40
N SER A 159 -23.35 -5.53 6.46
CA SER A 159 -24.35 -6.61 6.46
C SER A 159 -25.69 -6.18 5.86
#